data_AF-A0A0L6WQL6-F1
#
_entry.id   AF-A0A0L6WQL6-F1
#
_cell.length_a   1.000
_cell.length_b   1.000
_cell.length_c   1.000
_cell.angle_alpha   90.00
_cell.angle_beta   90.00
_cell.angle_gamma   90.00
#
_symmetry.space_group_name_H-M   'P 1'
#
loop_
_entity.id
_entity.type
_entity.pdbx_description
1 polymer ?
#
loop_
_entity_poly.entity_id
_entity_poly.type
_entity_poly.pdbx_seq_one_letter_code
_entity_poly.pdbx_strand_id
1 'polypeptide(L)'
;AVNHKGRDVNKAFDHNMEVSGMIPAIARGFEARQQPWALIVDENYGEGSVREHAALQPRFYGCALILARSFACIHETNLKVSLL
;
A
#
# COMPACT_ATOMS: atom_id res chain seq x y z
N ALA A 1 -8.21 1.67 3.29
CA ALA A 1 -7.48 0.94 4.33
C ALA A 1 -7.78 1.56 5.69
N VAL A 2 -8.01 0.72 6.70
CA VAL A 2 -8.28 1.13 8.10
C VAL A 2 -7.01 0.93 8.90
N ASN A 3 -6.63 1.92 9.71
CA ASN A 3 -5.47 1.82 10.58
C ASN A 3 -5.77 0.97 11.84
N HIS A 4 -4.88 0.03 12.18
CA HIS A 4 -4.93 -0.79 13.40
C HIS A 4 -4.90 0.03 14.72
N LYS A 5 -4.22 1.18 14.77
CA LYS A 5 -4.06 2.00 15.98
C LYS A 5 -5.28 2.84 16.35
N GLY A 6 -6.09 3.27 15.38
CA GLY A 6 -7.16 4.24 15.61
C GLY A 6 -8.51 3.90 14.99
N ARG A 7 -8.60 2.82 14.19
CA ARG A 7 -9.74 2.56 13.29
C ARG A 7 -10.03 3.71 12.31
N ASP A 8 -9.14 4.68 12.20
CA ASP A 8 -9.23 5.79 11.24
C ASP A 8 -9.04 5.26 9.81
N VAL A 9 -9.91 5.70 8.92
CA VAL A 9 -9.82 5.40 7.48
C VAL A 9 -8.84 6.37 6.83
N ASN A 10 -7.93 5.86 6.00
CA ASN A 10 -6.99 6.65 5.19
C ASN A 10 -6.00 7.52 5.99
N LYS A 11 -5.65 7.11 7.21
CA LYS A 11 -4.63 7.79 8.03
C LYS A 11 -3.41 6.89 8.22
N ALA A 12 -2.25 7.40 7.84
CA ALA A 12 -0.95 6.77 8.04
C ALA A 12 -0.05 7.65 8.90
N PHE A 13 0.94 7.00 9.52
CA PHE A 13 1.90 7.64 10.41
C PHE A 13 3.30 7.28 9.95
N ASP A 14 4.15 8.28 9.82
CA ASP A 14 5.59 8.10 9.70
C ASP A 14 6.22 8.27 11.09
N HIS A 15 6.64 7.15 11.67
CA HIS A 15 7.25 7.13 12.99
C HIS A 15 8.65 7.73 13.03
N ASN A 16 9.34 7.85 11.89
CA ASN A 16 10.69 8.42 11.84
C ASN A 16 10.67 9.95 11.84
N MET A 17 9.57 10.56 11.39
CA MET A 17 9.40 12.01 11.33
C MET A 17 8.33 12.54 12.29
N GLU A 18 7.66 11.67 13.03
CA GLU A 18 6.50 11.99 13.87
C GLU A 18 5.37 12.71 13.09
N VAL A 19 5.25 12.42 11.79
CA VAL A 19 4.25 13.03 10.89
C VAL A 19 3.06 12.07 10.73
N SER A 20 1.85 12.62 10.75
CA SER A 20 0.62 11.89 10.40
C SER A 20 -0.10 12.56 9.26
N GLY A 21 -0.71 11.77 8.37
CA GLY A 21 -1.40 12.30 7.21
C GLY A 21 -2.12 11.23 6.40
N MET A 22 -2.55 11.59 5.20
CA MET A 22 -3.16 10.64 4.28
C MET A 22 -2.12 9.65 3.76
N ILE A 23 -2.53 8.41 3.46
CA ILE A 23 -1.64 7.36 2.94
C ILE A 23 -0.81 7.86 1.73
N PRO A 24 -1.38 8.53 0.72
CA PRO A 24 -0.60 9.05 -0.41
C PRO A 24 0.43 10.12 -0.02
N ALA A 25 0.13 10.93 1.00
CA ALA A 25 1.05 11.98 1.47
C ALA A 25 2.26 11.37 2.17
N ILE A 26 2.03 10.36 3.01
CA ILE A 26 3.10 9.61 3.67
C ILE A 26 3.94 8.83 2.65
N ALA A 27 3.28 8.20 1.66
CA ALA A 27 3.97 7.45 0.61
C ALA A 27 4.87 8.35 -0.26
N ARG A 28 4.41 9.56 -0.62
CA ARG A 28 5.28 10.57 -1.26
C ARG A 28 6.45 11.01 -0.39
N GLY A 29 6.25 11.08 0.92
CA GLY A 29 7.33 11.35 1.86
C GLY A 29 8.42 10.27 1.82
N PHE A 30 8.05 9.00 1.70
CA PHE A 30 9.01 7.91 1.50
C PHE A 30 9.72 7.99 0.14
N GLU A 31 8.97 8.27 -0.93
CA GLU A 31 9.50 8.46 -2.29
C GLU A 31 10.54 9.58 -2.34
N ALA A 32 10.24 10.75 -1.76
CA ALA A 32 11.16 11.90 -1.72
C ALA A 32 12.46 11.61 -0.95
N ARG A 33 12.44 10.64 -0.04
CA ARG A 33 13.61 10.18 0.72
C ARG A 33 14.31 8.97 0.10
N GLN A 34 13.82 8.49 -1.05
CA GLN A 34 14.23 7.22 -1.65
C GLN A 34 14.20 6.05 -0.64
N GLN A 35 13.27 6.11 0.33
CA GLN A 35 13.17 5.13 1.39
C GLN A 35 12.27 3.99 0.92
N PRO A 36 12.78 2.76 0.75
CA PRO A 36 11.96 1.63 0.38
C PRO A 36 10.98 1.31 1.52
N TRP A 37 9.76 0.96 1.16
CA TRP A 37 8.73 0.54 2.12
C TRP A 37 7.98 -0.67 1.60
N ALA A 38 7.36 -1.40 2.52
CA ALA A 38 6.55 -2.57 2.23
C ALA A 38 5.11 -2.35 2.67
N LEU A 39 4.16 -2.83 1.87
CA LEU A 39 2.75 -2.86 2.23
C LEU A 39 2.43 -4.20 2.88
N ILE A 40 1.97 -4.17 4.13
CA ILE A 40 1.47 -5.36 4.84
C ILE A 40 -0.05 -5.32 4.81
N VAL A 41 -0.64 -6.39 4.30
CA VAL A 41 -2.09 -6.54 4.17
C VAL A 41 -2.51 -7.88 4.80
N ASP A 42 -3.73 -7.94 5.29
CA ASP A 42 -4.31 -9.15 5.85
C ASP A 42 -4.92 -10.02 4.73
N GLU A 43 -6.20 -10.36 4.81
CA GLU A 43 -6.86 -11.24 3.85
C GLU A 43 -7.48 -10.50 2.66
N ASN A 44 -7.59 -11.21 1.53
CA ASN A 44 -8.29 -10.82 0.32
C ASN A 44 -7.86 -9.47 -0.27
N TYR A 45 -6.55 -9.21 -0.29
CA TYR A 45 -6.02 -7.98 -0.89
C TYR A 45 -6.41 -7.89 -2.38
N GLY A 46 -7.01 -6.76 -2.75
CA GLY A 46 -7.52 -6.53 -4.11
C GLY A 46 -8.96 -6.99 -4.37
N GLU A 47 -9.73 -7.28 -3.31
CA GLU A 47 -11.17 -7.48 -3.42
C GLU A 47 -11.87 -6.21 -3.94
N GLY A 48 -12.81 -6.38 -4.87
CA GLY A 48 -13.55 -5.29 -5.50
C GLY A 48 -13.24 -5.09 -6.98
N SER A 49 -13.88 -4.10 -7.60
CA SER A 49 -13.82 -3.84 -9.06
C SER A 49 -12.64 -2.95 -9.49
N VAL A 50 -11.99 -2.25 -8.56
CA VAL A 50 -10.89 -1.31 -8.84
C VAL A 50 -9.55 -2.05 -8.84
N ARG A 51 -9.35 -2.91 -9.84
CA ARG A 51 -8.29 -3.94 -9.83
C ARG A 51 -6.96 -3.52 -10.44
N GLU A 52 -6.93 -2.55 -11.34
CA GLU A 52 -5.71 -2.07 -12.01
C GLU A 52 -5.02 -0.94 -11.24
N HIS A 53 -5.78 0.09 -10.82
CA HIS A 53 -5.22 1.19 -10.04
C HIS A 53 -4.71 0.75 -8.66
N ALA A 54 -5.30 -0.28 -8.06
CA ALA A 54 -4.86 -0.81 -6.76
C ALA A 54 -3.46 -1.46 -6.81
N ALA A 55 -3.06 -2.01 -7.95
CA ALA A 55 -1.75 -2.66 -8.15
C ALA A 55 -0.66 -1.68 -8.62
N LEU A 56 -1.05 -0.60 -9.31
CA LEU A 56 -0.11 0.40 -9.85
C LEU A 56 0.25 1.48 -8.84
N GLN A 57 -0.68 1.88 -7.96
CA GLN A 57 -0.43 2.92 -6.95
C GLN A 57 0.76 2.59 -6.02
N PRO A 58 0.91 1.38 -5.47
CA PRO A 58 2.05 1.06 -4.62
C PRO A 58 3.39 1.20 -5.35
N ARG A 59 3.50 0.72 -6.59
CA ARG A 59 4.73 0.85 -7.40
C ARG A 59 5.04 2.31 -7.74
N PHE A 60 4.02 3.10 -8.07
CA PHE A 60 4.17 4.53 -8.33
C PHE A 60 4.81 5.27 -7.14
N TYR A 61 4.46 4.88 -5.91
CA TYR A 61 5.02 5.48 -4.70
C TYR A 61 6.28 4.75 -4.15
N GLY A 62 6.92 3.89 -4.94
CA GLY A 62 8.17 3.22 -4.54
C GLY A 62 8.00 2.08 -3.53
N CYS A 63 6.84 1.43 -3.47
CA CYS A 63 6.66 0.21 -2.68
C CYS A 63 7.55 -0.91 -3.23
N ALA A 64 8.42 -1.44 -2.38
CA ALA A 64 9.37 -2.49 -2.76
C ALA A 64 8.77 -3.91 -2.63
N LEU A 65 7.81 -4.08 -1.72
CA LEU A 65 7.23 -5.39 -1.40
C LEU A 65 5.78 -5.24 -0.94
N ILE A 66 4.91 -6.11 -1.42
CA ILE A 66 3.56 -6.27 -0.88
C ILE A 66 3.47 -7.67 -0.25
N LEU A 67 3.23 -7.72 1.05
CA LEU A 67 3.03 -8.95 1.82
C LEU A 67 1.56 -9.03 2.25
N ALA A 68 0.82 -10.00 1.74
CA ALA A 68 -0.58 -10.25 2.09
C ALA A 68 -0.77 -11.67 2.64
N ARG A 69 -1.74 -11.88 3.54
CA ARG A 69 -2.14 -13.23 3.98
C ARG A 69 -2.83 -14.00 2.86
N SER A 70 -3.66 -13.32 2.08
CA SER A 70 -4.26 -13.87 0.87
C SER A 70 -4.55 -12.78 -0.17
N PHE A 71 -4.43 -13.13 -1.45
CA PHE A 71 -4.75 -12.26 -2.57
C PHE A 71 -6.12 -12.65 -3.16
N ALA A 72 -6.87 -11.66 -3.63
CA ALA A 72 -8.06 -11.94 -4.44
C ALA A 72 -7.65 -12.63 -5.75
N CYS A 73 -8.38 -13.65 -6.17
CA CYS A 73 -8.08 -14.52 -7.33
C CYS A 73 -7.75 -13.75 -8.62
N ILE A 74 -8.34 -12.56 -8.83
CA ILE A 74 -8.13 -11.74 -10.04
C ILE A 74 -7.04 -10.67 -9.84
N HIS A 75 -6.67 -10.37 -8.60
CA HIS A 75 -5.64 -9.38 -8.26
C HIS A 75 -4.23 -9.99 -8.27
N GLU A 76 -4.09 -11.29 -8.01
CA GLU A 76 -2.80 -11.98 -8.05
C GLU A 76 -2.14 -11.91 -9.44
N THR A 77 -2.93 -12.06 -10.51
CA THR A 77 -2.42 -11.99 -11.90
C THR A 77 -1.97 -10.57 -12.27
N ASN A 78 -2.68 -9.54 -11.81
CA ASN A 78 -2.34 -8.14 -12.08
C ASN A 78 -1.12 -7.66 -11.28
N LEU A 79 -0.95 -8.15 -10.04
CA LEU A 79 0.21 -7.84 -9.21
C LEU A 79 1.50 -8.44 -9.77
N LYS A 80 1.46 -9.65 -10.33
CA LYS A 80 2.65 -10.26 -10.97
C LYS A 80 3.16 -9.44 -12.16
N VAL A 81 2.26 -8.82 -12.94
CA VAL A 81 2.65 -7.94 -14.06
C VAL A 81 3.19 -6.59 -13.56
N SER A 82 2.63 -6.07 -12.45
CA SER A 82 3.04 -4.78 -11.88
C SER A 82 4.28 -4.88 -10.97
N LEU A 83 4.75 -6.06 -10.58
CA LEU A 83 5.93 -6.24 -9.70
C LEU A 83 7.16 -6.84 -10.40
N LEU A 84 6.99 -7.40 -11.61
CA LEU A 84 8.09 -7.71 -12.54
C LEU A 84 8.46 -6.48 -13.39
#